data_AF-A0A958SVQ2-F1
#
_entry.id   AF-A0A958SVQ2-F1
#
_cell.length_a   1.000
_cell.length_b   1.000
_cell.length_c   1.000
_cell.angle_alpha   90.00
_cell.angle_beta   90.00
_cell.angle_gamma   90.00
#
_symmetry.space_group_name_H-M   'P 1'
#
loop_
_entity.id
_entity.type
_entity.pdbx_description
1 polymer ?
#
loop_
_entity_poly.entity_id
_entity_poly.type
_entity_poly.pdbx_seq_one_letter_code
_entity_poly.pdbx_strand_id
1 'polypeptide(L)'
;GTLAIFFLFQSEMVTLITIATILSFLTAPFYAIVNYLLISGKHTPKEWRPSLKMHLASWIGILFLMGFSIWYLTTLKHLFTV
;
A
#
# COMPACT_ATOMS: atom_id res chain seq x y z
N GLY A 1 18.22 23.17 -18.53
CA GLY A 1 18.53 21.98 -17.71
C GLY A 1 17.29 21.17 -17.43
N THR A 2 16.47 21.59 -16.46
CA THR A 2 15.32 20.82 -15.96
C THR A 2 14.25 20.46 -17.00
N LEU A 3 13.90 21.38 -17.90
CA LEU A 3 12.95 21.12 -18.99
C LEU A 3 13.45 20.05 -19.97
N ALA A 4 14.76 19.99 -20.26
CA ALA A 4 15.33 18.98 -21.15
C ALA A 4 15.28 17.58 -20.52
N ILE A 5 15.53 17.47 -19.20
CA ILE A 5 15.39 16.21 -18.46
C ILE A 5 13.92 15.77 -18.46
N PHE A 6 13.00 16.71 -18.26
CA PHE A 6 11.56 16.42 -18.31
C PHE A 6 11.16 15.83 -19.66
N PHE A 7 11.52 16.46 -20.78
CA PHE A 7 11.18 15.94 -22.12
C PHE A 7 11.88 14.62 -22.47
N LEU A 8 13.12 14.38 -22.00
CA LEU A 8 13.86 13.14 -22.23
C LEU A 8 13.29 11.94 -21.44
N PHE A 9 12.79 12.17 -20.22
CA PHE A 9 12.26 11.12 -19.35
C PHE A 9 10.72 11.04 -19.35
N GLN A 10 10.02 11.93 -20.05
CA GLN A 10 8.56 11.94 -20.13
C GLN A 10 7.99 10.61 -20.62
N SER A 11 8.68 9.92 -21.54
CA SER A 11 8.28 8.58 -22.03
C SER A 11 8.31 7.52 -20.93
N GLU A 12 9.26 7.63 -20.00
CA GLU A 12 9.49 6.65 -18.94
C GLU A 12 8.73 6.96 -17.64
N MET A 13 8.19 8.18 -17.49
CA MET A 13 7.44 8.59 -16.30
C MET A 13 6.27 7.65 -16.00
N VAL A 14 5.53 7.24 -17.04
CA VAL A 14 4.38 6.32 -16.90
C VAL A 14 4.82 4.98 -16.33
N THR A 15 5.95 4.44 -16.80
CA THR A 15 6.53 3.19 -16.33
C THR A 15 6.94 3.30 -14.85
N LEU A 16 7.65 4.36 -14.48
CA LEU A 16 8.11 4.58 -13.10
C LEU A 16 6.95 4.73 -12.12
N ILE A 17 5.94 5.53 -12.46
CA ILE A 17 4.74 5.71 -11.65
C ILE A 17 3.99 4.37 -11.50
N THR A 18 3.90 3.59 -12.57
CA THR A 18 3.23 2.28 -12.55
C THR A 18 3.94 1.31 -11.60
N ILE A 19 5.27 1.22 -11.68
CA ILE A 19 6.09 0.37 -10.78
C ILE A 19 5.91 0.81 -9.33
N ALA A 20 6.05 2.11 -9.04
CA ALA A 20 5.90 2.63 -7.69
C ALA A 20 4.50 2.32 -7.12
N THR A 21 3.46 2.49 -7.92
CA THR A 21 2.07 2.25 -7.50
C THR A 21 1.82 0.77 -7.21
N ILE A 22 2.33 -0.15 -8.05
CA ILE A 22 2.25 -1.60 -7.80
C ILE A 22 2.94 -1.95 -6.48
N LEU A 23 4.15 -1.45 -6.27
CA LEU A 23 4.91 -1.72 -5.05
C LEU A 23 4.20 -1.15 -3.81
N SER A 24 3.64 0.06 -3.89
CA SER A 24 2.88 0.66 -2.79
C SER A 24 1.65 -0.17 -2.42
N PHE A 25 0.86 -0.62 -3.41
CA PHE A 25 -0.31 -1.46 -3.12
C PHE A 25 0.05 -2.85 -2.61
N LEU A 26 1.15 -3.43 -3.09
CA LEU A 26 1.60 -4.74 -2.60
C LEU A 26 2.14 -4.65 -1.17
N THR A 27 2.84 -3.58 -0.82
CA THR A 27 3.47 -3.41 0.50
C THR A 27 2.53 -2.89 1.59
N ALA A 28 1.48 -2.14 1.23
CA ALA A 28 0.52 -1.59 2.19
C ALA A 28 -0.13 -2.64 3.13
N PRO A 29 -0.63 -3.80 2.65
CA PRO A 29 -1.18 -4.83 3.54
C PRO A 29 -0.13 -5.39 4.51
N PHE A 30 1.12 -5.58 4.06
CA PHE A 30 2.22 -6.04 4.92
C PHE A 30 2.49 -5.04 6.03
N TYR A 31 2.62 -3.75 5.70
CA TYR A 31 2.83 -2.72 6.71
C TYR A 31 1.68 -2.62 7.70
N ALA A 32 0.43 -2.74 7.24
CA ALA A 32 -0.74 -2.71 8.12
C ALA A 32 -0.75 -3.88 9.12
N ILE A 33 -0.44 -5.10 8.66
CA ILE A 33 -0.35 -6.30 9.51
C ILE A 33 0.79 -6.16 10.54
N VAL A 34 1.98 -5.77 10.09
CA VAL A 34 3.15 -5.61 10.97
C VAL A 34 2.89 -4.52 12.01
N ASN A 35 2.34 -3.39 11.62
CA ASN A 35 2.04 -2.28 12.53
C ASN A 35 1.00 -2.71 13.57
N TYR A 36 -0.08 -3.39 13.14
CA TYR A 36 -1.10 -3.92 14.05
C TYR A 36 -0.52 -4.92 15.06
N LEU A 37 0.35 -5.83 14.61
CA LEU A 37 0.99 -6.81 15.48
C LEU A 37 1.97 -6.15 16.47
N LEU A 38 2.73 -5.15 16.02
CA LEU A 38 3.69 -4.42 16.83
C LEU A 38 2.99 -3.65 17.96
N ILE A 39 1.94 -2.89 17.63
CA ILE A 39 1.22 -2.09 18.63
C ILE A 39 0.41 -2.97 19.60
N SER A 40 -0.06 -4.13 19.15
CA SER A 40 -0.78 -5.11 19.99
C SER A 40 0.16 -6.07 20.74
N GLY A 41 1.46 -5.99 20.47
CA GLY A 41 2.47 -6.94 20.94
C GLY A 41 2.78 -6.84 22.44
N LYS A 42 3.60 -7.77 22.93
CA LYS A 42 4.05 -7.81 24.34
C LYS A 42 4.95 -6.63 24.71
N HIS A 43 5.69 -6.08 23.74
CA HIS A 43 6.64 -4.98 23.94
C HIS A 43 5.97 -3.60 24.08
N THR A 44 4.70 -3.47 23.72
CA THR A 44 3.93 -2.22 23.90
C THR A 44 3.21 -2.25 25.27
N PRO A 45 3.45 -1.26 26.16
CA PRO A 45 2.76 -1.17 27.45
C PRO A 45 1.24 -1.14 27.26
N LYS A 46 0.50 -1.77 28.19
CA LYS A 46 -0.96 -1.96 28.05
C LYS A 46 -1.75 -0.66 27.88
N GLU A 47 -1.27 0.43 28.48
CA GLU A 47 -1.87 1.76 28.41
C GLU A 47 -1.88 2.37 27.00
N TRP A 48 -0.92 1.96 26.15
CA TRP A 48 -0.75 2.47 24.79
C TRP A 48 -1.25 1.50 23.72
N ARG A 49 -1.86 0.39 24.13
CA ARG A 49 -2.43 -0.58 23.19
C ARG A 49 -3.70 -0.03 22.54
N PRO A 50 -4.04 -0.51 21.33
CA PRO A 50 -5.23 -0.06 20.64
C PRO A 50 -6.48 -0.34 21.49
N SER A 51 -7.41 0.61 21.51
CA SER A 51 -8.74 0.36 22.08
C SER A 51 -9.50 -0.64 21.20
N LEU A 52 -10.59 -1.23 21.72
CA LEU A 52 -11.41 -2.19 20.98
C LEU A 52 -11.91 -1.63 19.62
N LYS A 53 -12.26 -0.33 19.58
CA LYS A 53 -12.66 0.36 18.33
C LYS A 53 -11.50 0.41 17.33
N MET A 54 -10.29 0.67 17.81
CA MET A 54 -9.09 0.73 16.98
C MET A 54 -8.70 -0.66 16.45
N HIS A 55 -8.92 -1.72 17.23
CA HIS A 55 -8.78 -3.10 16.75
C HIS A 55 -9.72 -3.39 15.59
N LEU A 56 -11.02 -3.08 15.75
CA LEU A 56 -12.00 -3.27 14.68
C LEU A 56 -11.65 -2.46 13.42
N ALA A 57 -11.31 -1.18 13.59
CA ALA A 57 -10.90 -0.31 12.48
C ALA A 57 -9.66 -0.84 11.76
N SER A 58 -8.67 -1.35 12.51
CA SER A 58 -7.45 -1.93 11.92
C SER A 58 -7.75 -3.19 11.11
N TRP A 59 -8.61 -4.08 11.61
CA TRP A 59 -9.01 -5.29 10.88
C TRP A 59 -9.78 -4.98 9.60
N ILE A 60 -10.72 -4.02 9.67
CA ILE A 60 -11.45 -3.55 8.49
C ILE A 60 -10.48 -2.94 7.47
N GLY A 61 -9.54 -2.11 7.94
CA GLY A 61 -8.52 -1.50 7.08
C GLY A 61 -7.62 -2.53 6.42
N ILE A 62 -7.15 -3.54 7.16
CA ILE A 62 -6.31 -4.62 6.62
C ILE A 62 -7.09 -5.43 5.56
N LEU A 63 -8.34 -5.80 5.83
CA LEU A 63 -9.20 -6.51 4.87
C LEU A 63 -9.41 -5.66 3.59
N PHE A 64 -9.71 -4.37 3.77
CA PHE A 64 -9.91 -3.42 2.69
C PHE A 64 -8.64 -3.29 1.83
N LEU A 65 -7.47 -3.12 2.46
CA LEU A 65 -6.19 -3.02 1.76
C LEU A 65 -5.89 -4.28 0.95
N MET A 66 -6.07 -5.47 1.53
CA MET A 66 -5.87 -6.73 0.81
C MET A 66 -6.80 -6.85 -0.40
N GLY A 67 -8.10 -6.56 -0.22
CA GLY A 67 -9.07 -6.58 -1.31
C GLY A 67 -8.73 -5.56 -2.41
N PHE A 68 -8.35 -4.35 -2.02
CA PHE A 68 -7.95 -3.28 -2.93
C PHE A 68 -6.69 -3.67 -3.73
N SER A 69 -5.69 -4.26 -3.09
CA SER A 69 -4.47 -4.73 -3.77
C SER A 69 -4.78 -5.80 -4.82
N ILE A 70 -5.67 -6.75 -4.51
CA ILE A 70 -6.09 -7.78 -5.47
C ILE A 70 -6.83 -7.14 -6.66
N TRP A 71 -7.82 -6.29 -6.38
CA TRP A 71 -8.60 -5.59 -7.41
C TRP A 71 -7.73 -4.70 -8.31
N TYR A 72 -6.74 -4.02 -7.74
CA TYR A 72 -5.79 -3.20 -8.49
C TYR A 72 -4.94 -4.07 -9.43
N LEU A 73 -4.38 -5.18 -8.93
CA LEU A 73 -3.55 -6.07 -9.75
C LEU A 73 -4.34 -6.73 -10.89
N THR A 74 -5.61 -7.10 -10.68
CA THR A 74 -6.45 -7.66 -11.75
C THR A 74 -6.80 -6.63 -12.81
N THR A 75 -7.12 -5.39 -12.40
CA THR A 75 -7.41 -4.27 -13.31
C THR A 75 -6.19 -3.91 -14.14
N LEU A 76 -5.02 -3.85 -13.50
CA LEU A 76 -3.75 -3.57 -14.16
C LEU A 76 -3.42 -4.65 -15.21
N LYS A 77 -3.55 -5.93 -14.83
CA LYS A 77 -3.33 -7.06 -15.76
C LYS A 77 -4.27 -6.97 -16.96
N HIS A 78 -5.54 -6.66 -16.74
CA HIS A 78 -6.52 -6.47 -17.82
C HIS A 78 -6.09 -5.34 -18.76
N LEU A 79 -5.66 -4.19 -18.23
CA LEU A 79 -5.22 -3.04 -19.02
C LEU A 79 -3.98 -3.33 -19.90
N PHE A 80 -3.06 -4.19 -19.45
CA PHE A 80 -1.89 -4.60 -20.24
C PHE A 80 -2.17 -5.72 -21.26
N THR A 81 -3.31 -6.40 -21.15
CA THR A 81 -3.68 -7.53 -22.04
C THR A 81 -4.52 -7.08 -23.25
N VAL A 82 -5.11 -5.88 -23.18
CA VAL A 82 -5.86 -5.22 -24.27
C VAL A 82 -4.91 -4.31 -25.05
#